data_AF-A0A9E8MXR6-F1
#
_entry.id   AF-A0A9E8MXR6-F1
#
_cell.length_a   1.000
_cell.length_b   1.000
_cell.length_c   1.000
_cell.angle_alpha   90.00
_cell.angle_beta   90.00
_cell.angle_gamma   90.00
#
_symmetry.space_group_name_H-M   'P 1'
#
loop_
_entity.id
_entity.type
_entity.pdbx_description
1 polymer ?
#
loop_
_entity_poly.entity_id
_entity_poly.type
_entity_poly.pdbx_seq_one_letter_code
_entity_poly.pdbx_strand_id
1 'polypeptide(L)'
;MVDLWDLEKCYYYNPLTKGSNSLKEVLPASINSSPYLLKKYSQSIGEINLTSMNFSDNHVWLKQENGNVLNPYKLLPPVFEDWTEDALVNTLSEIEGIADGGAALTTYSKMQYTDMTQAEIDELSIALFKYCELDTLAMVMVYEHFKEITL
;
A
#
# COMPACT_ATOMS: atom_id res chain seq x y z
N MET A 1 -9.98 -9.13 16.85
CA MET A 1 -9.74 -8.21 15.73
C MET A 1 -11.09 -7.99 15.06
N VAL A 2 -11.50 -6.75 14.81
CA VAL A 2 -12.74 -6.45 14.07
C VAL A 2 -12.39 -6.46 12.59
N ASP A 3 -13.18 -7.13 11.79
CA ASP A 3 -13.00 -7.15 10.34
C ASP A 3 -13.59 -5.86 9.74
N LEU A 4 -12.71 -5.00 9.18
CA LEU A 4 -13.15 -3.75 8.53
C LEU A 4 -13.93 -4.01 7.25
N TRP A 5 -13.72 -5.15 6.58
CA TRP A 5 -14.42 -5.51 5.36
C TRP A 5 -15.90 -5.82 5.62
N ASP A 6 -16.20 -6.50 6.73
CA ASP A 6 -17.59 -6.75 7.16
C ASP A 6 -18.32 -5.42 7.43
N LEU A 7 -17.64 -4.49 8.11
CA LEU A 7 -18.18 -3.15 8.38
C LEU A 7 -18.42 -2.37 7.10
N GLU A 8 -17.45 -2.39 6.19
CA GLU A 8 -17.54 -1.71 4.91
C GLU A 8 -18.77 -2.18 4.13
N LYS A 9 -18.92 -3.50 3.96
CA LYS A 9 -20.04 -4.10 3.22
C LYS A 9 -21.41 -3.78 3.80
N CYS A 10 -21.53 -3.73 5.12
CA CYS A 10 -22.81 -3.56 5.78
C CYS A 10 -23.21 -2.09 5.93
N TYR A 11 -22.24 -1.18 6.07
CA TYR A 11 -22.50 0.16 6.59
C TYR A 11 -21.83 1.31 5.82
N TYR A 12 -20.97 1.02 4.84
CA TYR A 12 -20.27 2.06 4.09
C TYR A 12 -20.38 1.87 2.58
N TYR A 13 -20.73 2.94 1.88
CA TYR A 13 -20.75 2.96 0.43
C TYR A 13 -20.09 4.23 -0.09
N ASN A 14 -19.07 4.05 -0.93
CA ASN A 14 -18.40 5.15 -1.60
C ASN A 14 -18.43 4.92 -3.12
N PRO A 15 -19.09 5.80 -3.91
CA PRO A 15 -19.19 5.64 -5.36
C PRO A 15 -17.84 5.53 -6.10
N LEU A 16 -16.77 6.11 -5.54
CA LEU A 16 -15.43 6.09 -6.14
C LEU A 16 -14.83 4.67 -6.17
N THR A 17 -15.29 3.76 -5.29
CA THR A 17 -14.87 2.35 -5.28
C THR A 17 -15.43 1.54 -6.45
N LYS A 18 -16.43 2.07 -7.17
CA LYS A 18 -17.14 1.39 -8.26
C LYS A 18 -17.68 0.00 -7.86
N GLY A 19 -18.04 -0.16 -6.58
CA GLY A 19 -18.57 -1.41 -6.04
C GLY A 19 -17.51 -2.44 -5.60
N SER A 20 -16.22 -2.09 -5.66
CA SER A 20 -15.16 -2.91 -5.08
C SER A 20 -15.08 -2.73 -3.56
N ASN A 21 -14.89 -3.84 -2.84
CA ASN A 21 -14.56 -3.84 -1.40
C ASN A 21 -13.09 -4.18 -1.14
N SER A 22 -12.23 -4.09 -2.15
CA SER A 22 -10.80 -4.29 -1.93
C SER A 22 -10.21 -3.05 -1.26
N LEU A 23 -9.32 -3.24 -0.29
CA LEU A 23 -8.64 -2.15 0.40
C LEU A 23 -7.98 -1.15 -0.56
N LYS A 24 -7.54 -1.64 -1.72
CA LYS A 24 -6.89 -0.87 -2.79
C LYS A 24 -7.79 0.11 -3.51
N GLU A 25 -9.09 -0.14 -3.53
CA GLU A 25 -10.10 0.78 -4.07
C GLU A 25 -10.75 1.59 -2.94
N VAL A 26 -10.94 0.98 -1.78
CA VAL A 26 -11.55 1.60 -0.60
C VAL A 26 -10.67 2.69 -0.01
N LEU A 27 -9.36 2.45 0.10
CA LEU A 27 -8.41 3.42 0.62
C LEU A 27 -8.37 4.73 -0.19
N PRO A 28 -8.09 4.72 -1.51
CA PRO A 28 -8.07 5.96 -2.29
C PRO A 28 -9.44 6.63 -2.32
N ALA A 29 -10.54 5.86 -2.35
CA ALA A 29 -11.89 6.42 -2.26
C ALA A 29 -12.13 7.15 -0.92
N SER A 30 -11.72 6.53 0.19
CA SER A 30 -11.85 7.10 1.53
C SER A 30 -11.00 8.36 1.69
N ILE A 31 -9.75 8.35 1.23
CA ILE A 31 -8.88 9.54 1.26
C ILE A 31 -9.49 10.68 0.43
N ASN A 32 -9.92 10.43 -0.80
CA ASN A 32 -10.51 11.47 -1.65
C ASN A 32 -11.84 12.03 -1.08
N SER A 33 -12.49 11.28 -0.18
CA SER A 33 -13.75 11.68 0.46
C SER A 33 -13.56 12.24 1.87
N SER A 34 -12.32 12.30 2.36
CA SER A 34 -11.99 12.66 3.75
C SER A 34 -11.02 13.84 3.79
N PRO A 35 -11.51 15.05 4.08
CA PRO A 35 -10.64 16.19 4.36
C PRO A 35 -9.69 15.94 5.53
N TYR A 36 -10.14 15.17 6.53
CA TYR A 36 -9.31 14.77 7.67
C TYR A 36 -8.09 13.94 7.25
N LEU A 37 -8.31 12.84 6.51
CA LEU A 37 -7.24 11.96 6.05
C LEU A 37 -6.28 12.71 5.11
N LEU A 38 -6.83 13.49 4.18
CA LEU A 38 -6.04 14.33 3.28
C LEU A 38 -5.11 15.26 4.06
N LYS A 39 -5.64 15.99 5.05
CA LYS A 39 -4.85 16.91 5.86
C LYS A 39 -3.77 16.17 6.65
N LYS A 40 -4.11 15.05 7.28
CA LYS A 40 -3.18 14.31 8.14
C LYS A 40 -2.08 13.63 7.32
N TYR A 41 -2.44 12.80 6.35
CA TYR A 41 -1.48 11.92 5.65
C TYR A 41 -0.76 12.59 4.47
N SER A 42 -1.06 13.86 4.17
CA SER A 42 -0.22 14.70 3.30
C SER A 42 0.96 15.34 4.04
N GLN A 43 1.05 15.18 5.36
CA GLN A 43 2.21 15.56 6.16
C GLN A 43 3.20 14.40 6.26
N SER A 44 4.44 14.69 6.66
CA SER A 44 5.47 13.66 6.82
C SER A 44 5.18 12.74 8.01
N ILE A 45 5.74 11.52 7.98
CA ILE A 45 5.61 10.53 9.06
C ILE A 45 5.96 11.16 10.43
N GLY A 46 7.06 11.91 10.51
CA GLY A 46 7.51 12.57 11.73
C GLY A 46 6.53 13.65 12.23
N GLU A 47 5.93 14.43 11.32
CA GLU A 47 4.98 15.50 11.68
C GLU A 47 3.68 14.94 12.29
N ILE A 48 3.22 13.77 11.82
CA ILE A 48 2.03 13.12 12.36
C ILE A 48 2.31 12.23 13.57
N ASN A 49 3.55 12.22 14.07
CA ASN A 49 4.03 11.33 15.14
C ASN A 49 3.74 9.85 14.85
N LEU A 50 3.79 9.45 13.58
CA LEU A 50 3.71 8.05 13.18
C LEU A 50 5.13 7.45 13.26
N THR A 51 5.23 6.20 13.71
CA THR A 51 6.50 5.46 13.70
C THR A 51 6.58 4.58 12.48
N SER A 52 7.74 4.51 11.85
CA SER A 52 8.02 3.62 10.72
C SER A 52 9.28 2.80 10.98
N MET A 53 9.30 1.58 10.44
CA MET A 53 10.52 0.75 10.40
C MET A 53 11.12 0.70 8.99
N ASN A 54 10.34 1.01 7.95
CA ASN A 54 10.73 0.82 6.55
C ASN A 54 10.81 2.12 5.74
N PHE A 55 10.40 3.24 6.32
CA PHE A 55 10.44 4.58 5.72
C PHE A 55 11.09 5.59 6.66
N SER A 56 11.64 6.66 6.10
CA SER A 56 12.21 7.76 6.89
C SER A 56 11.13 8.70 7.42
N ASP A 57 11.46 9.46 8.47
CA ASP A 57 10.54 10.44 9.08
C ASP A 57 10.01 11.49 8.10
N ASN A 58 10.77 11.78 7.04
CA ASN A 58 10.40 12.75 5.99
C ASN A 58 9.48 12.15 4.91
N HIS A 59 9.17 10.85 4.97
CA HIS A 59 8.29 10.21 3.99
C HIS A 59 6.87 10.77 4.10
N VAL A 60 6.22 10.99 2.96
CA VAL A 60 4.82 11.44 2.87
C VAL A 60 4.05 10.39 2.07
N TRP A 61 2.98 9.87 2.67
CA TRP A 61 2.21 8.76 2.11
C TRP A 61 1.29 9.17 0.95
N LEU A 62 0.83 10.42 0.93
CA LEU A 62 -0.09 10.92 -0.08
C LEU A 62 0.60 11.88 -1.04
N LYS A 63 0.43 11.64 -2.33
CA LYS A 63 0.77 12.58 -3.41
C LYS A 63 -0.47 12.98 -4.16
N GLN A 64 -0.62 14.28 -4.41
CA GLN A 64 -1.73 14.83 -5.18
C GLN A 64 -1.26 15.25 -6.58
N GLU A 65 -2.03 14.88 -7.60
CA GLU A 65 -1.86 15.34 -8.98
C GLU A 65 -3.20 15.77 -9.55
N ASN A 66 -3.27 16.99 -10.10
CA ASN A 66 -4.48 17.57 -10.70
C ASN A 66 -5.72 17.52 -9.79
N GLY A 67 -5.52 17.69 -8.47
CA GLY A 67 -6.60 17.66 -7.48
C GLY A 67 -7.09 16.27 -7.08
N ASN A 68 -6.49 15.20 -7.59
CA ASN A 68 -6.78 13.82 -7.18
C ASN A 68 -5.59 13.23 -6.42
N VAL A 69 -5.87 12.44 -5.39
CA VAL A 69 -4.84 11.67 -4.69
C VAL A 69 -4.46 10.46 -5.53
N LEU A 70 -3.16 10.30 -5.78
CA LEU A 70 -2.63 9.07 -6.38
C LEU A 70 -2.78 7.92 -5.40
N ASN A 71 -3.09 6.73 -5.93
CA ASN A 71 -3.18 5.53 -5.11
C ASN A 71 -1.83 5.27 -4.40
N PRO A 72 -1.78 5.23 -3.05
CA PRO A 72 -0.53 5.05 -2.31
C PRO A 72 0.22 3.76 -2.67
N TYR A 73 -0.49 2.69 -3.05
CA TYR A 73 0.12 1.44 -3.50
C TYR A 73 0.93 1.60 -4.80
N LYS A 74 0.60 2.59 -5.62
CA LYS A 74 1.35 2.92 -6.86
C LYS A 74 2.56 3.82 -6.61
N LEU A 75 2.72 4.33 -5.38
CA LEU A 75 3.84 5.17 -4.97
C LEU A 75 4.95 4.36 -4.28
N LEU A 76 4.73 3.07 -4.04
CA LEU A 76 5.76 2.18 -3.52
C LEU A 76 6.92 2.09 -4.54
N PRO A 77 8.18 2.05 -4.08
CA PRO A 77 9.32 1.88 -4.96
C PRO A 77 9.15 0.62 -5.81
N PRO A 78 9.43 0.68 -7.12
CA PRO A 78 9.47 -0.53 -7.92
C PRO A 78 10.57 -1.45 -7.38
N VAL A 79 10.25 -2.73 -7.34
CA VAL A 79 11.07 -3.75 -6.68
C VAL A 79 12.29 -4.14 -7.53
N PHE A 80 12.31 -3.74 -8.80
CA PHE A 80 13.25 -4.24 -9.82
C PHE A 80 13.87 -3.12 -10.67
N GLU A 81 13.91 -1.88 -10.17
CA GLU A 81 14.42 -0.73 -10.93
C GLU A 81 15.87 -0.93 -11.43
N ASP A 82 16.66 -1.73 -10.69
CA ASP A 82 18.08 -2.02 -10.98
C ASP A 82 18.35 -3.43 -11.57
N TRP A 83 17.32 -4.21 -11.89
CA TRP A 83 17.50 -5.59 -12.38
C TRP A 83 17.76 -5.64 -13.88
N THR A 84 18.63 -6.56 -14.33
CA THR A 84 18.87 -6.78 -15.76
C THR A 84 17.68 -7.47 -16.41
N GLU A 85 17.45 -7.20 -17.70
CA GLU A 85 16.30 -7.73 -18.47
C GLU A 85 16.22 -9.28 -18.42
N ASP A 86 17.36 -9.97 -18.40
CA ASP A 86 17.42 -11.44 -18.23
C ASP A 86 17.04 -11.91 -16.82
N ALA A 87 17.40 -11.16 -15.77
CA ALA A 87 17.00 -11.45 -14.39
C ALA A 87 15.50 -11.18 -14.20
N LEU A 88 14.98 -10.13 -14.85
CA LEU A 88 13.54 -9.86 -14.93
C LEU A 88 12.80 -11.01 -15.62
N VAL A 89 13.21 -11.47 -16.80
CA VAL A 89 12.47 -12.52 -17.53
C VAL A 89 12.45 -13.87 -16.79
N ASN A 90 13.56 -14.26 -16.17
CA ASN A 90 13.63 -15.49 -15.36
C ASN A 90 12.86 -15.36 -14.02
N THR A 91 12.77 -14.14 -13.48
CA THR A 91 12.14 -13.89 -12.18
C THR A 91 10.66 -13.50 -12.29
N LEU A 92 10.25 -12.86 -13.39
CA LEU A 92 9.06 -12.01 -13.52
C LEU A 92 8.23 -12.29 -14.77
N SER A 93 8.27 -13.48 -15.36
CA SER A 93 7.26 -13.84 -16.37
C SER A 93 5.81 -13.65 -15.85
N GLU A 94 5.60 -13.45 -14.54
CA GLU A 94 4.29 -13.26 -13.90
C GLU A 94 4.17 -12.09 -12.87
N ILE A 95 5.19 -11.26 -12.58
CA ILE A 95 5.13 -10.27 -11.47
C ILE A 95 5.57 -8.87 -11.91
N GLU A 96 4.63 -7.99 -12.25
CA GLU A 96 4.88 -6.54 -12.41
C GLU A 96 4.72 -5.81 -11.06
N GLY A 97 5.71 -5.92 -10.19
CA GLY A 97 5.82 -5.16 -8.92
C GLY A 97 4.92 -5.63 -7.76
N ILE A 98 5.35 -5.33 -6.53
CA ILE A 98 4.59 -5.65 -5.30
C ILE A 98 3.64 -4.48 -4.97
N ALA A 99 2.69 -4.27 -5.87
CA ALA A 99 1.60 -3.32 -5.65
C ALA A 99 0.28 -4.04 -5.35
N ASP A 100 0.28 -5.38 -5.26
CA ASP A 100 -0.87 -6.22 -4.94
C ASP A 100 -0.55 -7.36 -3.98
N GLY A 101 -1.57 -7.78 -3.23
CA GLY A 101 -1.46 -8.88 -2.29
C GLY A 101 -1.10 -10.20 -2.97
N GLY A 102 -1.59 -10.44 -4.19
CA GLY A 102 -1.18 -11.59 -4.99
C GLY A 102 0.30 -11.55 -5.35
N ALA A 103 0.78 -10.40 -5.83
CA ALA A 103 2.19 -10.21 -6.15
C ALA A 103 3.10 -10.34 -4.92
N ALA A 104 2.70 -9.78 -3.77
CA ALA A 104 3.43 -9.92 -2.51
C ALA A 104 3.57 -11.40 -2.09
N LEU A 105 2.47 -12.16 -2.17
CA LEU A 105 2.47 -13.58 -1.83
C LEU A 105 3.33 -14.41 -2.80
N THR A 106 3.23 -14.15 -4.09
CA THR A 106 4.04 -14.84 -5.10
C THR A 106 5.52 -14.54 -4.91
N THR A 107 5.89 -13.28 -4.65
CA THR A 107 7.27 -12.90 -4.33
C THR A 107 7.79 -13.64 -3.10
N TYR A 108 7.03 -13.66 -2.00
CA TYR A 108 7.42 -14.37 -0.79
C TYR A 108 7.53 -15.89 -1.01
N SER A 109 6.65 -16.47 -1.82
CA SER A 109 6.73 -17.88 -2.19
C SER A 109 7.98 -18.16 -3.02
N LYS A 110 8.29 -17.29 -3.99
CA LYS A 110 9.48 -17.42 -4.83
C LYS A 110 10.76 -17.42 -3.99
N MET A 111 10.87 -16.48 -3.05
CA MET A 111 12.01 -16.42 -2.11
C MET A 111 12.23 -17.70 -1.30
N GLN A 112 11.19 -18.51 -1.06
CA GLN A 112 11.30 -19.77 -0.31
C GLN A 112 11.65 -20.98 -1.17
N TYR A 113 11.25 -20.97 -2.46
CA TYR A 113 11.24 -22.17 -3.29
C TYR A 113 12.15 -22.08 -4.52
N THR A 114 12.76 -20.92 -4.79
CA THR A 114 13.73 -20.76 -5.89
C THR A 114 15.10 -20.36 -5.35
N ASP A 115 16.15 -20.87 -6.00
CA ASP A 115 17.52 -20.43 -5.72
C ASP A 115 17.66 -18.96 -6.13
N MET A 116 17.96 -18.11 -5.15
CA MET A 116 18.18 -16.67 -5.32
C MET A 116 19.45 -16.27 -4.58
N THR A 117 20.13 -15.24 -5.06
CA THR A 117 21.26 -14.65 -4.35
C THR A 117 20.77 -13.91 -3.11
N GLN A 118 21.65 -13.75 -2.11
CA GLN A 118 21.30 -13.00 -0.90
C GLN A 118 20.90 -11.55 -1.21
N ALA A 119 21.54 -10.92 -2.20
CA ALA A 119 21.21 -9.55 -2.61
C ALA A 119 19.76 -9.45 -3.13
N GLU A 120 19.33 -10.39 -3.98
CA GLU A 120 17.96 -10.42 -4.48
C GLU A 120 16.95 -10.67 -3.36
N ILE A 121 17.27 -11.55 -2.41
CA ILE A 121 16.43 -11.81 -1.22
C ILE A 121 16.28 -10.54 -0.37
N ASP A 122 17.37 -9.81 -0.15
CA ASP A 122 17.37 -8.60 0.67
C ASP A 122 16.51 -7.50 0.01
N GLU A 123 16.64 -7.29 -1.30
CA GLU A 123 15.84 -6.32 -2.05
C GLU A 123 14.33 -6.65 -2.03
N LEU A 124 13.97 -7.91 -2.29
CA LEU A 124 12.58 -8.37 -2.21
C LEU A 124 12.01 -8.23 -0.80
N SER A 125 12.82 -8.55 0.23
CA SER A 125 12.42 -8.41 1.63
C SER A 125 12.10 -6.96 1.97
N ILE A 126 12.96 -6.01 1.58
CA ILE A 126 12.74 -4.58 1.79
C ILE A 126 11.43 -4.12 1.13
N ALA A 127 11.18 -4.56 -0.10
CA ALA A 127 9.95 -4.23 -0.80
C ALA A 127 8.69 -4.80 -0.12
N LEU A 128 8.75 -6.07 0.32
CA LEU A 128 7.67 -6.70 1.06
C LEU A 128 7.39 -5.99 2.38
N PHE A 129 8.42 -5.60 3.14
CA PHE A 129 8.21 -4.89 4.40
C PHE A 129 7.54 -3.52 4.19
N LYS A 130 7.94 -2.78 3.15
CA LYS A 130 7.29 -1.52 2.77
C LYS A 130 5.82 -1.72 2.40
N TYR A 131 5.51 -2.75 1.61
CA TYR A 131 4.13 -3.10 1.26
C TYR A 131 3.29 -3.47 2.50
N CYS A 132 3.81 -4.34 3.37
CA CYS A 132 3.13 -4.76 4.60
C CYS A 132 2.87 -3.59 5.57
N GLU A 133 3.80 -2.64 5.65
CA GLU A 133 3.63 -1.43 6.45
C GLU A 133 2.49 -0.56 5.89
N LEU A 134 2.44 -0.38 4.57
CA LEU A 134 1.34 0.34 3.92
C LEU A 134 -0.02 -0.37 4.09
N ASP A 135 -0.09 -1.70 3.94
CA ASP A 135 -1.34 -2.47 4.13
C ASP A 135 -1.90 -2.27 5.55
N THR A 136 -1.02 -2.28 6.56
CA THR A 136 -1.39 -2.04 7.95
C THR A 136 -1.88 -0.61 8.15
N LEU A 137 -1.13 0.36 7.63
CA LEU A 137 -1.49 1.77 7.74
C LEU A 137 -2.79 2.08 6.99
N ALA A 138 -3.03 1.46 5.84
CA ALA A 138 -4.23 1.62 5.05
C ALA A 138 -5.50 1.22 5.82
N MET A 139 -5.44 0.12 6.58
CA MET A 139 -6.53 -0.25 7.48
C MET A 139 -6.78 0.82 8.56
N VAL A 140 -5.72 1.42 9.11
CA VAL A 140 -5.84 2.53 10.07
C VAL A 140 -6.47 3.75 9.42
N MET A 141 -6.06 4.13 8.21
CA MET A 141 -6.66 5.25 7.46
C MET A 141 -8.15 5.02 7.22
N VAL A 142 -8.54 3.84 6.76
CA VAL A 142 -9.96 3.49 6.54
C VAL A 142 -10.75 3.54 7.85
N TYR A 143 -10.19 3.02 8.95
CA TYR A 143 -10.82 3.10 10.25
C TYR A 143 -10.99 4.56 10.73
N GLU A 144 -9.98 5.41 10.56
CA GLU A 144 -10.06 6.83 10.90
C GLU A 144 -11.11 7.56 10.08
N HIS A 145 -11.25 7.23 8.80
CA HIS A 145 -12.36 7.73 7.96
C HIS A 145 -13.72 7.28 8.49
N PHE A 146 -13.89 6.01 8.82
CA PHE A 146 -15.15 5.52 9.39
C PHE A 146 -15.49 6.25 10.69
N LYS A 147 -14.49 6.57 11.51
CA LYS A 147 -14.69 7.42 12.70
C LYS A 147 -15.07 8.85 12.33
N GLU A 148 -14.42 9.47 11.35
CA GLU A 148 -14.74 10.84 10.92
C GLU A 148 -16.21 10.99 10.53
N ILE A 149 -16.72 10.05 9.73
CA ILE A 149 -18.09 10.14 9.19
C ILE A 149 -19.19 9.67 10.17
N THR A 150 -18.82 9.14 11.33
CA THR A 150 -19.76 8.69 12.37
C THR A 150 -19.82 9.60 13.59
N LEU A 151 -18.95 10.62 13.64
CA LEU A 151 -18.93 11.68 14.67
C LEU A 151 -19.73 12.91 14.22
#